data_AF-A0A958GY46-F1
#
_entry.id   AF-A0A958GY46-F1
#
_cell.length_a   1.000
_cell.length_b   1.000
_cell.length_c   1.000
_cell.angle_alpha   90.00
_cell.angle_beta   90.00
_cell.angle_gamma   90.00
#
_symmetry.space_group_name_H-M   'P 1'
#
loop_
_entity.id
_entity.type
_entity.pdbx_description
1 polymer ?
#
loop_
_entity_poly.entity_id
_entity_poly.type
_entity_poly.pdbx_seq_one_letter_code
_entity_poly.pdbx_strand_id
1 'polypeptide(L)'
;MSTQAKAVSDPGEARERLCREGSLTDFLSQLRNAHRPLLLLDYDGTLAPFTPDRDRAHPYAGVREALHELMAQTPTRVVLISGRSASDLPRLIQLDPMPEVWGAHGWERRLPGGAIEREPLPPLAGEALAEAVVWARKHWPATHIEQKAS
;
A
#
# COMPACT_ATOMS: atom_id res chain seq x y z
N MET A 1 -37.76 -6.52 -19.05
CA MET A 1 -36.57 -5.78 -18.59
C MET A 1 -35.77 -6.72 -17.70
N SER A 2 -34.70 -7.31 -18.25
CA SER A 2 -33.90 -8.35 -17.59
C SER A 2 -32.61 -7.72 -17.06
N THR A 3 -32.41 -7.75 -15.75
CA THR A 3 -31.22 -7.22 -15.07
C THR A 3 -30.20 -8.35 -14.95
N GLN A 4 -29.16 -8.33 -15.78
CA GLN A 4 -28.02 -9.24 -15.62
C GLN A 4 -27.16 -8.76 -14.44
N ALA A 5 -27.16 -9.54 -13.36
CA ALA A 5 -26.15 -9.47 -12.32
C ALA A 5 -24.81 -9.90 -12.91
N LYS A 6 -23.83 -8.98 -12.90
CA LYS A 6 -22.46 -9.26 -13.33
C LYS A 6 -21.82 -10.16 -12.26
N ALA A 7 -21.48 -11.38 -12.65
CA ALA A 7 -20.84 -12.36 -11.79
C ALA A 7 -19.58 -11.74 -11.13
N VAL A 8 -19.49 -11.90 -9.81
CA VAL A 8 -18.26 -11.68 -9.05
C VAL A 8 -17.26 -12.72 -9.57
N SER A 9 -16.14 -12.25 -10.09
CA SER A 9 -15.05 -13.09 -10.62
C SER A 9 -14.59 -14.08 -9.54
N ASP A 10 -14.39 -15.34 -9.93
CA ASP A 10 -13.90 -16.41 -9.08
C ASP A 10 -12.51 -16.05 -8.48
N PRO A 11 -12.31 -16.12 -7.15
CA PRO A 11 -11.00 -15.95 -6.53
C PRO A 11 -9.91 -16.86 -7.12
N GLY A 12 -10.29 -18.01 -7.71
CA GLY A 12 -9.40 -18.90 -8.44
C GLY A 12 -8.83 -18.29 -9.72
N GLU A 13 -9.63 -17.57 -10.51
CA GLU A 13 -9.22 -16.92 -11.77
C GLU A 13 -8.19 -15.80 -11.54
N ALA A 14 -8.31 -15.09 -10.40
CA ALA A 14 -7.35 -14.06 -10.01
C ALA A 14 -6.00 -14.66 -9.58
N ARG A 15 -6.01 -15.82 -8.91
CA ARG A 15 -4.79 -16.55 -8.50
C ARG A 15 -4.06 -17.15 -9.70
N GLU A 16 -4.80 -17.65 -10.69
CA GLU A 16 -4.23 -18.27 -11.89
C GLU A 16 -3.59 -17.23 -12.85
N ARG A 17 -4.08 -15.98 -12.84
CA ARG A 17 -3.50 -14.88 -13.63
C ARG A 17 -2.19 -14.32 -13.07
N LEU A 18 -1.95 -14.40 -11.76
CA LEU A 18 -0.73 -13.87 -11.13
C LEU A 18 0.47 -14.83 -11.21
N CYS A 19 0.23 -16.12 -11.48
CA CYS A 19 1.26 -17.16 -11.56
C CYS A 19 1.41 -17.76 -12.96
N ARG A 20 1.30 -16.96 -14.04
CA ARG A 20 1.97 -17.37 -15.28
C ARG A 20 3.46 -17.18 -15.05
N GLU A 21 4.25 -18.21 -15.32
CA GLU A 21 5.71 -18.14 -15.48
C GLU A 21 6.05 -17.19 -16.65
N GLY A 22 5.81 -15.90 -16.47
CA GLY A 22 6.27 -14.87 -17.38
C GLY A 22 7.70 -14.52 -16.98
N SER A 23 8.60 -14.47 -17.97
CA SER A 23 9.92 -13.94 -17.69
C SER A 23 9.80 -12.46 -17.28
N LEU A 24 10.75 -11.97 -16.48
CA LEU A 24 10.85 -10.54 -16.17
C LEU A 24 10.81 -9.68 -17.46
N THR A 25 11.44 -10.19 -18.53
CA THR A 25 11.44 -9.55 -19.85
C THR A 25 10.04 -9.42 -20.45
N ASP A 26 9.20 -10.45 -20.32
CA ASP A 26 7.82 -10.41 -20.81
C ASP A 26 6.99 -9.42 -20.02
N PHE A 27 7.13 -9.42 -18.70
CA PHE A 27 6.47 -8.46 -17.82
C PHE A 27 6.83 -7.02 -18.18
N LEU A 28 8.13 -6.72 -18.31
CA LEU A 28 8.61 -5.38 -18.66
C LEU A 28 8.16 -4.96 -20.08
N SER A 29 8.11 -5.91 -21.01
CA SER A 29 7.60 -5.67 -22.36
C SER A 29 6.10 -5.36 -22.36
N GLN A 30 5.30 -6.09 -21.57
CA GLN A 30 3.88 -5.81 -21.40
C GLN A 30 3.64 -4.46 -20.72
N LEU A 31 4.41 -4.14 -19.67
CA LEU A 31 4.32 -2.86 -18.95
C LEU A 31 4.62 -1.68 -19.89
N ARG A 32 5.68 -1.76 -20.69
CA ARG A 32 6.05 -0.72 -21.67
C ARG A 32 4.98 -0.48 -22.74
N ASN A 33 4.28 -1.54 -23.16
CA ASN A 33 3.29 -1.46 -24.24
C ASN A 33 1.85 -1.23 -23.73
N ALA A 34 1.64 -1.19 -22.41
CA ALA A 34 0.33 -0.97 -21.84
C ALA A 34 -0.14 0.47 -22.07
N HIS A 35 -1.43 0.64 -22.40
CA HIS A 35 -2.01 1.98 -22.59
C HIS A 35 -2.08 2.78 -21.29
N ARG A 36 -2.27 2.10 -20.15
CA ARG A 36 -2.34 2.69 -18.80
C ARG A 36 -1.55 1.83 -17.81
N PRO A 37 -0.21 1.86 -17.85
CA PRO A 37 0.61 1.03 -16.99
C PRO A 37 0.42 1.44 -15.52
N LEU A 38 0.23 0.44 -14.66
CA LEU A 38 0.06 0.60 -13.23
C LEU A 38 0.99 -0.37 -12.51
N LEU A 39 1.83 0.17 -11.64
CA LEU A 39 2.71 -0.60 -10.76
C LEU A 39 2.28 -0.39 -9.32
N LEU A 40 1.86 -1.48 -8.67
CA LEU A 40 1.48 -1.53 -7.26
C LEU A 40 2.64 -2.17 -6.50
N LEU A 41 3.24 -1.44 -5.57
CA LEU A 41 4.43 -1.89 -4.85
C LEU A 41 4.15 -1.97 -3.35
N ASP A 42 4.43 -3.14 -2.78
CA ASP A 42 4.57 -3.26 -1.33
C ASP A 42 5.83 -2.53 -0.84
N TYR A 43 5.90 -2.17 0.44
CA TYR A 43 7.04 -1.46 1.02
C TYR A 43 7.93 -2.35 1.90
N ASP A 44 7.43 -2.78 3.06
CA ASP A 44 8.22 -3.50 4.06
C ASP A 44 8.51 -4.94 3.63
N GLY A 45 9.78 -5.29 3.46
CA GLY A 45 10.21 -6.57 2.90
C GLY A 45 10.31 -6.57 1.37
N THR A 46 9.89 -5.50 0.71
CA THR A 46 9.91 -5.35 -0.76
C THR A 46 10.87 -4.24 -1.18
N LEU A 47 10.56 -2.99 -0.84
CA LEU A 47 11.38 -1.81 -1.15
C LEU A 47 12.33 -1.44 -0.01
N ALA A 48 12.03 -1.88 1.21
CA ALA A 48 12.82 -1.69 2.42
C ALA A 48 13.00 -3.03 3.15
N PRO A 49 14.08 -3.24 3.92
CA PRO A 49 14.25 -4.45 4.71
C PRO A 49 13.30 -4.49 5.90
N PHE A 50 13.03 -5.69 6.41
CA PHE A 50 12.44 -5.83 7.75
C PHE A 50 13.47 -5.42 8.80
N THR A 51 13.07 -4.54 9.71
CA THR A 51 13.92 -4.02 10.79
C THR A 51 13.17 -4.09 12.12
N PRO A 52 13.86 -4.42 13.24
CA PRO A 52 13.27 -4.35 14.57
C PRO A 52 12.79 -2.94 14.92
N ASP A 53 13.55 -1.93 14.50
CA ASP A 53 13.16 -0.52 14.62
C ASP A 53 12.42 -0.08 13.36
N ARG A 54 11.11 0.08 13.52
CA ARG A 54 10.15 0.31 12.44
C ARG A 54 10.34 1.67 11.80
N ASP A 55 10.88 2.65 12.54
CA ASP A 55 11.12 4.01 12.07
C ASP A 55 12.43 4.14 11.28
N ARG A 56 13.17 3.03 11.15
CA ARG A 56 14.43 2.94 10.42
C ARG A 56 14.38 2.04 9.18
N ALA A 57 13.18 1.66 8.75
CA ALA A 57 12.97 0.85 7.54
C ALA A 57 13.16 1.70 6.29
N HIS A 58 14.35 2.25 6.09
CA HIS A 58 14.67 3.03 4.90
C HIS A 58 14.73 2.12 3.66
N PRO A 59 14.35 2.63 2.47
CA PRO A 59 14.40 1.83 1.26
C PRO A 59 15.84 1.43 0.92
N TYR A 60 16.00 0.32 0.19
CA TYR A 60 17.30 -0.10 -0.31
C TYR A 60 17.95 0.97 -1.20
N ALA A 61 19.28 0.98 -1.26
CA ALA A 61 20.01 1.89 -2.13
C ALA A 61 19.56 1.77 -3.59
N GLY A 62 19.35 2.91 -4.27
CA GLY A 62 18.90 2.96 -5.67
C GLY A 62 17.38 2.90 -5.85
N VAL A 63 16.61 2.49 -4.83
CA VAL A 63 15.14 2.39 -4.95
C VAL A 63 14.50 3.75 -5.19
N ARG A 64 14.96 4.79 -4.48
CA ARG A 64 14.37 6.13 -4.61
C ARG A 64 14.62 6.70 -5.99
N GLU A 65 15.85 6.56 -6.46
CA GLU A 65 16.31 6.99 -7.77
C GLU A 65 15.53 6.27 -8.88
N ALA A 66 15.40 4.94 -8.79
CA ALA A 66 14.67 4.14 -9.76
C ALA A 66 13.17 4.50 -9.80
N LEU A 67 12.52 4.72 -8.65
CA LEU A 67 11.11 5.12 -8.60
C LEU A 67 10.91 6.53 -9.15
N HIS A 68 11.80 7.46 -8.81
CA HIS A 68 11.77 8.81 -9.34
C HIS A 68 11.93 8.81 -10.86
N GLU A 69 12.91 8.09 -11.41
CA GLU A 69 13.09 7.95 -12.86
C GLU A 69 11.89 7.30 -13.53
N LEU A 70 11.34 6.23 -12.96
CA LEU A 70 10.15 5.56 -13.49
C LEU A 70 8.95 6.52 -13.58
N MET A 71 8.71 7.31 -12.53
CA MET A 71 7.62 8.27 -12.46
C MET A 71 7.83 9.48 -13.37
N ALA A 72 9.08 9.91 -13.57
CA ALA A 72 9.41 11.08 -14.39
C ALA A 72 9.49 10.76 -15.89
N GLN A 73 9.95 9.56 -16.26
CA GLN A 73 10.30 9.23 -17.63
C GLN A 73 9.26 8.36 -18.35
N THR A 74 8.24 7.87 -17.64
CA THR A 74 7.25 6.95 -18.21
C THR A 74 5.82 7.35 -17.82
N PRO A 75 4.79 6.90 -18.57
CA PRO A 75 3.39 7.08 -18.17
C PRO A 75 2.96 6.11 -17.06
N THR A 76 3.89 5.35 -16.46
CA THR A 76 3.58 4.34 -15.44
C THR A 76 3.11 5.02 -14.17
N ARG A 77 1.86 4.77 -13.81
CA ARG A 77 1.35 5.17 -12.49
C ARG A 77 1.93 4.22 -11.44
N VAL A 78 2.66 4.79 -10.49
CA VAL A 78 3.16 4.07 -9.32
C VAL A 78 2.22 4.31 -8.14
N VAL A 79 1.91 3.25 -7.41
CA VAL A 79 1.16 3.30 -6.15
C VAL A 79 1.89 2.44 -5.13
N LEU A 80 2.10 3.00 -3.94
CA LEU A 80 2.65 2.27 -2.81
C LEU A 80 1.51 1.70 -1.98
N ILE A 81 1.60 0.43 -1.62
CA ILE A 81 0.68 -0.26 -0.72
C ILE A 81 1.51 -0.68 0.50
N SER A 82 1.06 -0.34 1.70
CA SER A 82 1.81 -0.64 2.91
C SER A 82 0.89 -0.94 4.08
N GLY A 83 1.40 -1.78 4.99
CA GLY A 83 0.81 -1.95 6.31
C GLY A 83 1.01 -0.75 7.23
N ARG A 84 1.90 0.20 6.89
CA ARG A 84 2.13 1.46 7.64
C ARG A 84 0.99 2.44 7.43
N SER A 85 0.82 3.43 8.31
CA SER A 85 -0.14 4.51 8.04
C SER A 85 0.26 5.26 6.76
N ALA A 86 -0.72 5.83 6.07
CA ALA A 86 -0.47 6.59 4.85
C ALA A 86 0.34 7.88 5.11
N SER A 87 0.39 8.31 6.38
CA SER A 87 1.16 9.46 6.85
C SER A 87 2.61 9.15 7.23
N ASP A 88 2.91 7.90 7.59
CA ASP A 88 4.25 7.48 8.03
C ASP A 88 5.15 7.13 6.85
N LEU A 89 4.62 6.43 5.83
CA LEU A 89 5.40 5.98 4.69
C LEU A 89 6.18 7.11 3.98
N PRO A 90 5.60 8.31 3.71
CA PRO A 90 6.34 9.42 3.11
C PRO A 90 7.60 9.82 3.89
N ARG A 91 7.61 9.68 5.21
CA ARG A 91 8.76 10.05 6.06
C ARG A 91 9.95 9.13 5.87
N LEU A 92 9.71 7.87 5.49
CA LEU A 92 10.73 6.85 5.31
C LEU A 92 11.23 6.77 3.88
N ILE A 93 10.32 6.82 2.90
CA ILE A 93 10.68 6.70 1.49
C ILE A 93 11.17 8.03 0.90
N GLN A 94 10.69 9.17 1.44
CA GLN A 94 11.04 10.55 1.07
C GLN A 94 11.21 10.75 -0.46
N LEU A 95 10.19 10.36 -1.22
CA LEU A 95 10.09 10.61 -2.65
C LEU A 95 9.47 11.98 -2.91
N ASP A 96 9.95 12.67 -3.93
CA ASP A 96 9.38 13.91 -4.45
C ASP A 96 9.42 13.89 -5.99
N PRO A 97 8.27 13.92 -6.70
CA PRO A 97 6.91 13.94 -6.17
C PRO A 97 6.54 12.63 -5.47
N MET A 98 5.72 12.73 -4.42
CA MET A 98 5.21 11.56 -3.71
C MET A 98 4.07 10.89 -4.49
N PRO A 99 4.13 9.57 -4.79
CA PRO A 99 3.04 8.85 -5.44
C PRO A 99 1.85 8.64 -4.48
N GLU A 100 0.75 8.10 -5.02
CA GLU A 100 -0.38 7.64 -4.20
C GLU A 100 0.06 6.54 -3.24
N VAL A 101 -0.42 6.60 -1.99
CA VAL A 101 -0.14 5.60 -0.96
C VAL A 101 -1.44 5.03 -0.41
N TRP A 102 -1.51 3.71 -0.34
CA TRP A 102 -2.50 2.99 0.44
C TRP A 102 -1.84 2.47 1.72
N GLY A 103 -2.22 3.07 2.85
CA GLY A 103 -1.72 2.73 4.17
C GLY A 103 -2.73 1.90 4.96
N ALA A 104 -2.33 1.47 6.16
CA ALA A 104 -3.13 0.69 7.09
C ALA A 104 -3.80 -0.52 6.40
N HIS A 105 -3.04 -1.22 5.56
CA HIS A 105 -3.52 -2.37 4.78
C HIS A 105 -4.70 -2.03 3.83
N GLY A 106 -4.74 -0.79 3.33
CA GLY A 106 -5.74 -0.32 2.38
C GLY A 106 -6.88 0.50 3.00
N TRP A 107 -6.86 0.73 4.32
CA TRP A 107 -7.89 1.55 4.96
C TRP A 107 -7.68 3.06 4.75
N GLU A 108 -6.42 3.50 4.65
CA GLU A 108 -6.08 4.89 4.39
C GLU A 108 -5.56 5.06 2.97
N ARG A 109 -5.98 6.12 2.29
CA ARG A 109 -5.48 6.49 0.96
C ARG A 109 -4.94 7.92 0.99
N ARG A 110 -3.64 8.07 0.81
CA ARG A 110 -3.01 9.38 0.59
C ARG A 110 -2.90 9.64 -0.91
N LEU A 111 -3.55 10.70 -1.38
CA LEU A 111 -3.43 11.18 -2.75
C LEU A 111 -2.03 11.78 -2.99
N PRO A 112 -1.56 11.90 -4.26
CA PRO A 112 -0.28 12.55 -4.56
C PRO A 112 -0.13 13.94 -3.95
N GLY A 113 -1.21 14.73 -3.92
CA GLY A 113 -1.27 16.06 -3.29
C GLY A 113 -1.27 16.06 -1.75
N GLY A 114 -1.22 14.90 -1.11
CA GLY A 114 -1.08 14.77 0.35
C GLY A 114 -2.36 14.67 1.15
N ALA A 115 -3.53 14.91 0.54
CA ALA A 115 -4.81 14.63 1.19
C ALA A 115 -4.93 13.14 1.55
N ILE A 116 -5.41 12.85 2.75
CA ILE A 116 -5.64 11.49 3.24
C ILE A 116 -7.15 11.26 3.32
N GLU A 117 -7.59 10.24 2.60
CA GLU A 117 -8.96 9.72 2.59
C GLU A 117 -9.01 8.45 3.43
N ARG A 118 -10.11 8.26 4.16
CA ARG A 118 -10.37 7.07 4.95
C ARG A 118 -11.88 6.86 5.08
N GLU A 119 -12.31 5.62 4.95
CA GLU A 119 -13.71 5.29 5.22
C GLU A 119 -13.94 5.29 6.74
N PRO A 120 -14.97 5.97 7.27
CA PRO A 120 -15.29 5.91 8.69
C PRO A 120 -15.61 4.48 9.12
N LEU A 121 -15.18 4.11 10.32
CA LEU A 121 -15.61 2.86 10.92
C LEU A 121 -17.11 2.92 11.24
N PRO A 122 -17.85 1.81 11.07
CA PRO A 122 -19.17 1.68 11.64
C PRO A 122 -19.13 2.01 13.14
N PRO A 123 -20.14 2.71 13.72
CA PRO A 123 -20.10 3.17 15.10
C PRO A 123 -19.73 2.07 16.11
N LEU A 124 -20.38 0.90 16.00
CA LEU A 124 -20.10 -0.25 16.86
C LEU A 124 -18.65 -0.74 16.77
N ALA A 125 -18.07 -0.74 15.56
CA ALA A 125 -16.68 -1.14 15.36
C ALA A 125 -15.71 -0.08 15.94
N GLY A 126 -16.05 1.20 15.82
CA GLY A 126 -15.30 2.29 16.43
C GLY A 126 -15.31 2.22 17.96
N GLU A 127 -16.47 1.99 18.57
CA GLU A 127 -16.62 1.81 20.02
C GLU A 127 -15.83 0.60 20.53
N ALA A 128 -16.00 -0.56 19.87
CA ALA A 128 -15.26 -1.77 20.23
C ALA A 128 -13.73 -1.60 20.09
N LEU A 129 -13.27 -0.90 19.04
CA LEU A 129 -11.86 -0.59 18.87
C LEU A 129 -11.35 0.34 19.98
N ALA A 130 -12.13 1.35 20.37
CA ALA A 130 -11.76 2.26 21.46
C ALA A 130 -11.63 1.51 22.79
N GLU A 131 -12.58 0.64 23.12
CA GLU A 131 -12.50 -0.22 24.31
C GLU A 131 -11.30 -1.16 24.28
N ALA A 132 -11.04 -1.79 23.13
CA ALA A 132 -9.88 -2.67 22.94
C ALA A 132 -8.55 -1.92 23.13
N VAL A 133 -8.44 -0.67 22.64
CA VAL A 133 -7.24 0.16 22.85
C VAL A 133 -7.05 0.51 24.32
N VAL A 134 -8.12 0.88 25.03
CA VAL A 134 -8.05 1.17 26.49
C VAL A 134 -7.62 -0.09 27.25
N TRP A 135 -8.23 -1.23 26.94
CA TRP A 135 -7.88 -2.51 27.54
C TRP A 135 -6.41 -2.86 27.25
N ALA A 136 -5.96 -2.76 26.00
CA ALA A 136 -4.59 -3.11 25.63
C ALA A 136 -3.57 -2.24 26.37
N ARG A 137 -3.78 -0.91 26.42
CA ARG A 137 -2.88 0.03 27.10
C ARG A 137 -2.80 -0.19 28.62
N LYS A 138 -3.83 -0.78 29.23
CA LYS A 138 -3.82 -1.15 30.65
C LYS A 138 -2.97 -2.39 30.91
N HIS A 139 -2.88 -3.31 29.96
CA HIS A 139 -2.26 -4.61 30.17
C HIS A 139 -0.86 -4.72 29.56
N TRP A 140 -0.56 -3.98 28.49
CA TRP A 140 0.69 -4.08 27.76
C TRP A 140 1.45 -2.74 27.73
N PRO A 141 2.80 -2.75 27.73
CA PRO A 141 3.59 -1.54 27.53
C PRO A 141 3.26 -0.87 26.20
N ALA A 142 3.36 0.46 26.15
CA ALA A 142 3.10 1.22 24.93
C ALA A 142 3.94 0.77 23.72
N THR A 143 5.14 0.24 23.96
CA THR A 143 6.03 -0.30 22.91
C THR A 143 5.48 -1.55 22.20
N HIS A 144 4.46 -2.20 22.76
CA HIS A 144 3.83 -3.41 22.20
C HIS A 144 2.51 -3.10 21.47
N ILE A 145 2.08 -1.84 21.49
CA ILE A 145 0.81 -1.41 20.91
C ILE A 145 1.10 -0.45 19.78
N GLU A 146 0.75 -0.84 18.56
CA GLU A 146 0.75 0.04 17.41
C GLU A 146 -0.68 0.45 17.08
N GLN A 147 -0.95 1.75 17.11
CA GLN A 147 -2.22 2.33 16.66
C GLN A 147 -1.96 3.14 15.38
N LYS A 148 -2.38 2.59 14.23
CA LYS A 148 -2.04 3.13 12.90
C LYS A 148 -2.98 4.23 12.39
N ALA A 149 -4.16 4.34 12.98
CA ALA A 149 -5.15 5.35 12.64
C ALA A 149 -5.88 5.80 13.91
N SER A 150 -6.17 7.09 13.97
CA SER A 150 -6.91 7.75 15.06
C SER A 150 -8.16 8.44 14.55
#